data_AF-A0A962WAG0-F1
#
_entry.id   AF-A0A962WAG0-F1
#
_cell.length_a   1.000
_cell.length_b   1.000
_cell.length_c   1.000
_cell.angle_alpha   90.00
_cell.angle_beta   90.00
_cell.angle_gamma   90.00
#
_symmetry.space_group_name_H-M   'P 1'
#
loop_
_entity.id
_entity.type
_entity.pdbx_description
1 polymer ?
#
loop_
_entity_poly.entity_id
_entity_poly.type
_entity_poly.pdbx_seq_one_letter_code
_entity_poly.pdbx_strand_id
1 'polypeptide(L)' 'NYDFLGSVVRVRVEVAGQPVSIDMFNSPDAELPRPGSTAPLYFSAEEMLVLPK' A
#
# COMPACT_ATOMS: atom_id res chain seq x y z
N ASN A 1 -6.68 6.04 5.66
CA ASN A 1 -5.85 7.22 6.00
C ASN A 1 -4.56 7.11 5.20
N TYR A 2 -4.06 8.21 4.62
CA TYR A 2 -2.81 8.21 3.85
C TYR A 2 -1.81 9.17 4.49
N ASP A 3 -0.54 8.78 4.52
CA ASP A 3 0.54 9.58 5.07
C ASP A 3 1.47 10.01 3.92
N PHE A 4 1.73 11.32 3.81
CA PHE A 4 2.70 11.86 2.86
C PHE A 4 4.08 11.90 3.52
N LEU A 5 5.05 11.17 2.97
CA LEU A 5 6.41 11.02 3.50
C LEU A 5 7.47 11.68 2.58
N GLY A 6 7.06 12.62 1.73
CA GLY A 6 7.91 13.26 0.73
C GLY A 6 7.77 12.59 -0.64
N SER A 7 8.80 11.87 -1.10
CA SER A 7 8.74 11.13 -2.36
C SER A 7 7.83 9.89 -2.30
N VAL A 8 7.30 9.55 -1.13
CA VAL A 8 6.50 8.36 -0.88
C VAL A 8 5.15 8.76 -0.29
N VAL A 9 4.10 8.11 -0.78
CA VAL A 9 2.78 8.11 -0.16
C VAL A 9 2.54 6.74 0.44
N ARG A 10 2.21 6.71 1.73
CA ARG A 10 1.82 5.49 2.43
C ARG A 10 0.31 5.39 2.54
N VAL A 11 -0.25 4.26 2.15
CA VAL A 11 -1.66 3.91 2.33
C VAL A 11 -1.75 2.73 3.28
N ARG A 12 -2.70 2.77 4.23
CA ARG A 12 -3.04 1.61 5.06
C ARG A 12 -4.32 0.98 4.56
N VAL A 13 -4.25 -0.32 4.30
CA VAL A 13 -5.38 -1.16 3.89
C VAL A 13 -5.56 -2.30 4.88
N GLU A 14 -6.74 -2.92 4.85
CA GLU A 14 -6.99 -4.17 5.56
C GLU A 14 -6.92 -5.32 4.55
N VAL A 15 -6.14 -6.36 4.85
CA VAL A 15 -6.08 -7.60 4.09
C VAL A 15 -6.36 -8.75 5.05
N ALA A 16 -7.48 -9.45 4.83
CA ALA A 16 -7.90 -10.57 5.68
C ALA A 16 -7.89 -10.25 7.20
N GLY A 17 -8.43 -9.08 7.59
CA GLY A 17 -8.46 -8.66 9.00
C GLY A 17 -7.14 -8.11 9.54
N GLN A 18 -6.08 -8.06 8.73
CA GLN A 18 -4.76 -7.57 9.14
C GLN A 18 -4.48 -6.21 8.49
N PRO A 19 -4.01 -5.21 9.26
CA PRO A 19 -3.58 -3.95 8.69
C PRO A 19 -2.27 -4.13 7.93
N VAL A 20 -2.23 -3.69 6.67
CA VAL A 20 -1.04 -3.71 5.81
C VAL A 20 -0.74 -2.28 5.38
N SER A 21 0.53 -1.87 5.49
CA SER A 21 1.01 -0.60 4.95
C SER A 21 1.60 -0.81 3.56
N ILE A 22 1.20 0.03 2.62
CA ILE A 22 1.67 0.01 1.24
C ILE A 22 2.31 1.36 0.95
N ASP A 23 3.54 1.33 0.45
CA ASP A 23 4.28 2.52 0.04
C ASP A 23 4.33 2.59 -1.48
N MET A 24 3.98 3.76 -2.00
CA MET A 24 4.04 4.06 -3.43
C MET A 24 4.84 5.34 -3.62
N PHE A 25 5.57 5.45 -4.73
CA PHE A 25 6.16 6.74 -5.08
C PHE A 25 5.06 7.78 -5.32
N ASN A 26 5.32 8.99 -4.86
CA ASN A 26 4.45 10.13 -5.16
C ASN A 26 4.49 10.39 -6.66
N SER A 27 3.38 10.10 -7.33
CA SER A 27 3.17 10.38 -8.74
C SER A 27 1.90 11.21 -8.89
N PRO A 28 1.94 12.35 -9.60
CA PRO A 28 0.75 13.18 -9.82
C PRO A 28 -0.35 12.44 -10.60
N ASP A 29 0.02 11.40 -11.35
CA ASP A 29 -0.92 10.59 -12.16
C ASP A 29 -1.45 9.36 -11.40
N ALA A 30 -1.00 9.12 -10.16
CA ALA A 30 -1.46 7.98 -9.39
C ALA A 30 -2.81 8.25 -8.73
N GLU A 31 -3.84 7.48 -9.10
CA GLU A 31 -5.10 7.45 -8.34
C GLU A 31 -4.91 6.68 -7.03
N LEU A 32 -5.05 7.40 -5.92
CA LEU A 32 -5.08 6.78 -4.60
C LEU A 32 -6.47 6.19 -4.33
N PRO A 33 -6.55 5.01 -3.69
CA PRO A 33 -7.83 4.43 -3.33
C PRO A 33 -8.57 5.33 -2.33
N ARG A 34 -9.89 5.44 -2.50
CA ARG A 34 -10.73 6.22 -1.59
C ARG A 34 -10.83 5.51 -0.24
N PRO A 35 -10.79 6.23 0.90
CA PRO A 35 -11.02 5.63 2.20
C PRO A 35 -12.34 4.83 2.23
N GLY A 36 -12.28 3.59 2.72
CA GLY A 36 -13.44 2.69 2.80
C GLY A 36 -13.79 1.97 1.49
N SER A 37 -13.15 2.31 0.37
CA SER A 37 -13.31 1.56 -0.87
C SER A 37 -12.41 0.31 -0.90
N THR A 38 -12.87 -0.73 -1.60
CA THR A 38 -12.04 -1.88 -1.95
C THR A 38 -11.17 -1.52 -3.16
N ALA A 39 -9.89 -1.86 -3.09
CA ALA A 39 -8.94 -1.67 -4.17
C ALA A 39 -8.15 -2.97 -4.40
N PRO A 40 -7.77 -3.29 -5.66
CA PRO A 40 -6.89 -4.40 -5.92
C PRO A 40 -5.46 -4.07 -5.44
N LEU A 41 -4.79 -5.06 -4.85
CA LEU A 41 -3.40 -4.98 -4.43
C LEU A 41 -2.58 -5.96 -5.26
N TYR A 42 -1.45 -5.49 -5.79
CA TYR A 42 -0.52 -6.30 -6.58
C TYR A 42 0.87 -6.20 -5.99
N PHE A 43 1.57 -7.33 -5.94
CA PHE A 43 2.99 -7.42 -5.65
C PHE A 43 3.59 -8.60 -6.41
N SER A 44 4.88 -8.51 -6.76
CA SER A 44 5.59 -9.62 -7.36
C SER A 44 6.00 -10.62 -6.26
N ALA A 45 5.70 -11.91 -6.47
CA ALA A 45 6.18 -12.96 -5.58
C ALA A 45 7.72 -13.03 -5.56
N GLU A 46 8.37 -12.67 -6.67
CA GLU A 46 9.83 -12.64 -6.81
C GLU A 46 10.48 -11.51 -6.00
N GLU A 47 9.72 -10.46 -5.70
CA GLU A 47 10.16 -9.30 -4.91
C GLU A 47 9.75 -9.40 -3.43
N MET A 48 9.18 -10.54 -3.02
CA MET A 48 8.70 -10.75 -1.65
C MET A 48 9.79 -11.38 -0.78
N LEU A 49 10.11 -10.72 0.34
CA LEU A 49 10.97 -11.28 1.39
C LEU A 49 10.11 -11.83 2.53
N VAL A 50 10.18 -13.15 2.75
CA VAL A 50 9.53 -13.81 3.91
C VAL A 50 10.51 -13.83 5.07
N LEU A 51 10.11 -13.23 6.20
CA LEU A 51 10.90 -13.22 7.42
C LEU A 51 10.56 -14.42 8.31
N PRO A 52 11.54 -15.02 9.01
CA PRO A 52 11.26 -16.02 10.03
C PRO A 52 10.47 -15.40 11.21
N LYS A 53 9.83 -16.27 11.99
CA LYS A 53 9.17 -15.87 13.24
C LYS A 53 10.18 -15.52 14.33
#